data_AF-A0AA43A907-F1
#
_entry.id   AF-A0AA43A907-F1
#
_cell.length_a   1.000
_cell.length_b   1.000
_cell.length_c   1.000
_cell.angle_alpha   90.00
_cell.angle_beta   90.00
_cell.angle_gamma   90.00
#
_symmetry.space_group_name_H-M   'P 1'
#
loop_
_entity.id
_entity.type
_entity.pdbx_description
1 polymer ?
#
loop_
_entity_poly.entity_id
_entity_poly.type
_entity_poly.pdbx_seq_one_letter_code
_entity_poly.pdbx_strand_id
1 'polypeptide(L)'
;MNKSFALRIAAMNAMYRLPANDYPVLPEDVVGRLTKFKATLMDEVHEIDQIVELAQKGALQTDILVAIADLLGDVIVYCRSEALKYGLPLEAVLDVIMDSNESKLGADGKPIYDANGKFLKGPGYWKPEPKIKALIEATSSAGRSPNH
;
A
#
# COMPACT_ATOMS: atom_id res chain seq x y z
N MET A 1 -0.43 -14.01 23.02
CA MET A 1 -0.36 -14.06 21.55
C MET A 1 0.12 -12.71 21.04
N ASN A 2 1.12 -12.68 20.17
CA ASN A 2 1.55 -11.43 19.53
C ASN A 2 0.43 -10.96 18.57
N LYS A 3 0.04 -9.69 18.67
CA LYS A 3 -0.95 -9.08 17.77
C LYS A 3 -0.42 -9.12 16.33
N SER A 4 -1.29 -9.39 15.35
CA SER A 4 -0.93 -9.26 13.94
C SER A 4 -0.55 -7.81 13.59
N PHE A 5 0.16 -7.61 12.49
CA PHE A 5 0.52 -6.28 12.01
C PHE A 5 -0.71 -5.37 11.85
N ALA A 6 -1.76 -5.86 11.19
CA ALA A 6 -3.02 -5.12 11.03
C ALA A 6 -3.66 -4.72 12.38
N LEU A 7 -3.64 -5.62 13.38
CA LEU A 7 -4.17 -5.31 14.72
C LEU A 7 -3.30 -4.29 15.47
N ARG A 8 -1.98 -4.26 15.23
CA ARG A 8 -1.09 -3.23 15.78
C ARG A 8 -1.37 -1.87 15.16
N ILE A 9 -1.59 -1.81 13.84
CA ILE A 9 -1.98 -0.57 13.14
C ILE A 9 -3.34 -0.06 13.64
N ALA A 10 -4.33 -0.95 13.81
CA ALA A 10 -5.62 -0.56 14.37
C ALA A 10 -5.50 0.02 15.78
N ALA A 11 -4.68 -0.60 16.64
CA ALA A 11 -4.40 -0.08 17.98
C ALA A 11 -3.67 1.29 17.94
N MET A 12 -2.73 1.47 17.01
CA MET A 12 -2.05 2.74 16.79
C MET A 12 -3.03 3.84 16.36
N ASN A 13 -3.88 3.58 15.35
CA ASN A 13 -4.90 4.55 14.92
C ASN A 13 -5.81 4.95 16.08
N ALA A 14 -6.27 3.99 16.87
CA ALA A 14 -7.11 4.26 18.05
C ALA A 14 -6.37 5.14 19.08
N MET A 15 -5.10 4.87 19.37
CA MET A 15 -4.27 5.65 20.29
C MET A 15 -4.14 7.12 19.87
N TYR A 16 -3.95 7.37 18.57
CA TYR A 16 -3.86 8.73 18.01
C TYR A 16 -5.21 9.33 17.62
N ARG A 17 -6.33 8.67 17.95
CA ARG A 17 -7.71 9.10 17.58
C ARG A 17 -7.87 9.32 16.08
N LEU A 18 -7.17 8.53 15.27
CA LEU A 18 -7.31 8.54 13.82
C LEU A 18 -8.58 7.76 13.42
N PRO A 19 -9.25 8.17 12.34
CA PRO A 19 -10.38 7.43 11.79
C PRO A 19 -10.02 5.97 11.49
N ALA A 20 -10.98 5.08 11.71
CA ALA A 20 -10.90 3.69 11.33
C ALA A 20 -12.31 3.23 10.97
N ASN A 21 -12.46 2.59 9.82
CA ASN A 21 -13.75 2.10 9.35
C ASN A 21 -13.65 0.60 9.10
N ASP A 22 -14.69 -0.14 9.46
CA ASP A 22 -14.75 -1.60 9.26
C ASP A 22 -15.20 -1.97 7.83
N TYR A 23 -15.66 -0.99 7.05
CA TYR A 23 -16.11 -1.13 5.68
C TYR A 23 -15.72 0.10 4.84
N PRO A 24 -15.69 -0.01 3.50
CA PRO A 24 -15.32 1.10 2.63
C PRO A 24 -16.17 2.35 2.85
N VAL A 25 -15.51 3.47 3.19
CA VAL A 25 -16.14 4.78 3.42
C VAL A 25 -15.34 5.86 2.70
N LEU A 26 -16.03 6.69 1.91
CA LEU A 26 -15.47 7.92 1.36
C LEU A 26 -15.88 9.10 2.27
N PRO A 27 -14.95 9.72 3.00
CA PRO A 27 -15.25 10.90 3.83
C PRO A 27 -15.52 12.14 2.98
N GLU A 28 -16.32 13.08 3.50
CA GLU A 28 -16.62 14.35 2.82
C GLU A 28 -15.35 15.15 2.48
N ASP A 29 -14.41 15.26 3.44
CA ASP A 29 -13.11 15.92 3.25
C ASP A 29 -12.03 14.96 2.70
N VAL A 30 -12.33 14.26 1.60
CA VAL A 30 -11.33 13.38 0.95
C VAL A 30 -10.13 14.19 0.44
N VAL A 31 -10.35 15.41 -0.05
CA VAL A 31 -9.29 16.27 -0.59
C VAL A 31 -8.31 16.70 0.49
N GLY A 32 -8.80 17.19 1.64
CA GLY A 32 -7.94 17.59 2.75
C GLY A 32 -7.17 16.41 3.34
N ARG A 33 -7.80 15.24 3.43
CA ARG A 33 -7.16 14.00 3.89
C ARG A 33 -6.03 13.55 2.97
N LEU A 34 -6.29 13.44 1.67
CA LEU A 34 -5.26 13.06 0.71
C LEU A 34 -4.13 14.09 0.62
N THR A 35 -4.43 15.38 0.80
CA THR A 35 -3.40 16.43 0.86
C THR A 35 -2.47 16.24 2.05
N LYS A 36 -3.03 15.95 3.24
CA LYS A 36 -2.23 15.66 4.44
C LYS A 36 -1.43 14.37 4.30
N PHE A 37 -2.06 13.31 3.78
CA PHE A 37 -1.38 12.04 3.56
C PHE A 37 -0.23 12.18 2.54
N LYS A 38 -0.42 12.97 1.48
CA LYS A 38 0.66 13.33 0.56
C LYS A 38 1.81 14.02 1.29
N ALA A 39 1.54 14.99 2.17
CA ALA A 39 2.59 15.66 2.91
C ALA A 39 3.38 14.66 3.77
N THR A 40 2.70 13.78 4.51
CA THR A 40 3.36 12.70 5.27
C THR A 40 4.23 11.81 4.40
N LEU A 41 3.75 11.36 3.24
CA LEU A 41 4.57 10.54 2.33
C LEU A 41 5.74 11.33 1.72
N MET A 42 5.59 12.63 1.49
CA MET A 42 6.67 13.46 0.97
C MET A 42 7.81 13.60 1.96
N ASP A 43 7.52 13.69 3.26
CA ASP A 43 8.54 13.72 4.31
C ASP A 43 9.39 12.45 4.25
N GLU A 44 8.76 11.28 4.15
CA GLU A 44 9.44 9.99 3.97
C GLU A 44 10.25 9.94 2.65
N VAL A 45 9.67 10.43 1.55
CA VAL A 45 10.38 10.47 0.26
C VAL A 45 11.65 11.34 0.34
N HIS A 46 11.64 12.43 1.11
CA HIS A 46 12.84 13.25 1.30
C HIS A 46 13.94 12.54 2.10
N GLU A 47 13.63 11.51 2.89
CA GLU A 47 14.67 10.71 3.57
C GLU A 47 15.51 9.91 2.57
N ILE A 48 14.99 9.62 1.38
CA ILE A 48 15.77 8.98 0.30
C ILE A 48 17.00 9.83 -0.04
N ASP A 49 16.87 11.15 -0.07
CA ASP A 49 17.99 12.06 -0.36
C ASP A 49 19.08 11.95 0.73
N GLN A 50 18.67 11.81 2.00
CA GLN A 50 19.60 11.62 3.11
C GLN A 50 20.30 10.26 3.05
N ILE A 51 19.57 9.19 2.69
CA ILE A 51 20.13 7.85 2.49
C ILE A 51 21.15 7.85 1.34
N VAL A 52 20.83 8.54 0.24
CA VAL A 52 21.76 8.72 -0.89
C VAL A 52 23.01 9.46 -0.45
N GLU A 53 22.88 10.54 0.33
CA GLU A 53 24.02 11.28 0.85
C GLU A 53 24.89 10.43 1.80
N LEU A 54 24.28 9.64 2.69
CA LEU A 54 24.98 8.69 3.55
C LEU A 54 25.80 7.69 2.74
N ALA A 55 25.22 7.13 1.68
CA ALA A 55 25.91 6.21 0.80
C ALA A 55 27.08 6.87 0.05
N GLN A 56 26.88 8.09 -0.48
CA GLN A 56 27.93 8.85 -1.18
C GLN A 56 29.11 9.22 -0.27
N LYS A 57 28.84 9.48 1.02
CA LYS A 57 29.87 9.76 2.03
C LYS A 57 30.59 8.52 2.54
N GLY A 58 30.21 7.32 2.08
CA GLY A 58 30.85 6.07 2.48
C GLY A 58 30.49 5.63 3.89
N ALA A 59 29.26 5.87 4.35
CA ALA A 59 28.75 5.34 5.61
C ALA A 59 28.81 3.80 5.65
N LEU A 60 28.70 3.22 6.85
CA LEU A 60 28.74 1.77 7.00
C LEU A 60 27.54 1.14 6.27
N GLN A 61 27.79 0.01 5.61
CA GLN A 61 26.75 -0.72 4.87
C GLN A 61 25.52 -1.01 5.74
N THR A 62 25.74 -1.40 7.00
CA THR A 62 24.66 -1.69 7.94
C THR A 62 23.81 -0.46 8.22
N ASP A 63 24.41 0.71 8.39
CA ASP A 63 23.67 1.95 8.69
C ASP A 63 22.78 2.36 7.51
N ILE A 64 23.29 2.21 6.28
CA ILE A 64 22.51 2.45 5.05
C ILE A 64 21.33 1.47 4.95
N LEU A 65 21.58 0.18 5.22
CA LEU A 65 20.52 -0.84 5.19
C LEU A 65 19.46 -0.61 6.27
N VAL A 66 19.85 -0.15 7.46
CA VAL A 66 18.92 0.22 8.52
C VAL A 66 18.03 1.39 8.07
N ALA A 67 18.62 2.46 7.52
CA ALA A 67 17.85 3.61 7.06
C ALA A 67 16.87 3.25 5.91
N ILE A 68 17.30 2.39 4.98
CA ILE A 68 16.40 1.87 3.93
C ILE A 68 15.25 1.05 4.54
N ALA A 69 15.54 0.18 5.51
CA ALA A 69 14.54 -0.67 6.13
C ALA A 69 13.51 0.14 6.94
N ASP A 70 13.96 1.19 7.62
CA ASP A 70 13.12 2.11 8.39
C ASP A 70 12.15 2.86 7.49
N LEU A 71 12.68 3.55 6.47
CA LEU A 71 11.90 4.25 5.45
C LEU A 71 10.82 3.36 4.80
N LEU A 72 11.22 2.16 4.32
CA LEU A 72 10.27 1.25 3.69
C LEU A 72 9.22 0.76 4.69
N GLY A 73 9.61 0.54 5.94
CA GLY A 73 8.71 0.19 7.04
C GLY A 73 7.66 1.28 7.28
N ASP A 74 8.08 2.54 7.39
CA ASP A 74 7.20 3.67 7.67
C ASP A 74 6.23 3.94 6.54
N VAL A 75 6.67 3.88 5.28
CA VAL A 75 5.78 3.96 4.12
C VAL A 75 4.69 2.87 4.17
N ILE A 76 5.04 1.64 4.53
CA ILE A 76 4.07 0.53 4.67
C ILE A 76 3.09 0.80 5.83
N VAL A 77 3.61 1.23 6.98
CA VAL A 77 2.79 1.57 8.16
C VAL A 77 1.79 2.67 7.84
N TYR A 78 2.23 3.75 7.18
CA TYR A 78 1.37 4.86 6.79
C TYR A 78 0.34 4.47 5.74
N CYS A 79 0.74 3.73 4.70
CA CYS A 79 -0.21 3.20 3.71
C CYS A 79 -1.28 2.34 4.38
N ARG A 80 -0.90 1.47 5.31
CA ARG A 80 -1.85 0.60 6.01
C ARG A 80 -2.77 1.34 6.96
N SER A 81 -2.23 2.34 7.68
CA SER A 81 -2.99 3.23 8.56
C SER A 81 -4.00 4.06 7.77
N GLU A 82 -3.59 4.62 6.62
CA GLU A 82 -4.44 5.41 5.74
C GLU A 82 -5.55 4.55 5.12
N ALA A 83 -5.23 3.35 4.64
CA ALA A 83 -6.23 2.41 4.12
C ALA A 83 -7.32 2.08 5.17
N LEU A 84 -6.94 1.93 6.45
CA LEU A 84 -7.88 1.69 7.54
C LEU A 84 -8.82 2.90 7.77
N LYS A 85 -8.35 4.14 7.55
CA LYS A 85 -9.21 5.34 7.64
C LYS A 85 -10.33 5.33 6.59
N TYR A 86 -10.16 4.62 5.47
CA TYR A 86 -11.19 4.43 4.44
C TYR A 86 -11.88 3.07 4.54
N GLY A 87 -11.50 2.21 5.50
CA GLY A 87 -12.02 0.84 5.62
C GLY A 87 -11.72 -0.05 4.41
N LEU A 88 -10.60 0.21 3.74
CA LEU A 88 -10.17 -0.58 2.59
C LEU A 88 -9.44 -1.85 3.06
N PRO A 89 -9.77 -3.03 2.50
CA PRO A 89 -9.08 -4.28 2.80
C PRO A 89 -7.72 -4.33 2.07
N LEU A 90 -6.73 -3.59 2.58
CA LEU A 90 -5.46 -3.35 1.87
C LEU A 90 -4.74 -4.65 1.49
N GLU A 91 -4.68 -5.63 2.38
CA GLU A 91 -4.04 -6.92 2.08
C GLU A 91 -4.68 -7.62 0.87
N ALA A 92 -6.01 -7.68 0.81
CA ALA A 92 -6.71 -8.27 -0.33
C ALA A 92 -6.55 -7.44 -1.62
N VAL A 93 -6.42 -6.11 -1.51
CA VAL A 93 -6.09 -5.24 -2.65
C VAL A 93 -4.67 -5.54 -3.15
N LEU A 94 -3.71 -5.75 -2.26
CA LEU A 94 -2.33 -6.10 -2.60
C LEU A 94 -2.25 -7.47 -3.30
N ASP A 95 -3.00 -8.47 -2.82
CA ASP A 95 -3.11 -9.78 -3.48
C ASP A 95 -3.61 -9.62 -4.92
N VAL A 96 -4.69 -8.85 -5.13
CA VAL A 96 -5.22 -8.57 -6.48
C VAL A 96 -4.20 -7.86 -7.38
N ILE A 97 -3.41 -6.93 -6.83
CA ILE A 97 -2.36 -6.24 -7.57
C ILE A 97 -1.24 -7.23 -7.95
N MET A 98 -0.85 -8.12 -7.03
CA MET A 98 0.17 -9.12 -7.28
C MET A 98 -0.28 -10.15 -8.31
N ASP A 99 -1.50 -10.67 -8.22
CA ASP A 99 -2.06 -11.57 -9.24
C ASP A 99 -2.09 -10.90 -10.63
N SER A 100 -2.40 -9.59 -10.69
CA SER A 100 -2.36 -8.83 -11.94
C SER A 100 -0.93 -8.67 -12.47
N ASN A 101 0.06 -8.47 -11.59
CA ASN A 101 1.46 -8.41 -11.98
C ASN A 101 1.96 -9.75 -12.52
N GLU A 102 1.62 -10.86 -11.87
CA GLU A 102 1.96 -12.21 -12.32
C GLU A 102 1.27 -12.57 -13.63
N SER A 103 0.06 -12.07 -13.88
CA SER A 103 -0.63 -12.26 -15.17
C SER A 103 0.08 -11.62 -16.37
N LYS A 104 1.03 -10.70 -16.13
CA LYS A 104 1.84 -10.10 -17.19
C LYS A 104 2.97 -11.00 -17.65
N LEU A 105 3.30 -12.06 -16.90
CA LEU A 105 4.40 -12.96 -17.24
C LEU A 105 4.09 -13.76 -18.51
N GLY A 106 5.14 -14.23 -19.17
CA GLY A 106 5.05 -15.19 -20.26
C GLY A 106 4.54 -16.55 -19.79
N ALA A 107 4.25 -17.43 -20.74
CA ALA A 107 3.80 -18.79 -20.45
C ALA A 107 4.82 -19.61 -19.63
N ASP A 108 6.07 -19.16 -19.57
CA ASP A 108 7.17 -19.74 -18.79
C ASP A 108 7.35 -19.09 -17.40
N GLY A 109 6.44 -18.18 -17.01
CA GLY A 109 6.52 -17.44 -15.75
C GLY A 109 7.60 -16.36 -15.73
N LYS A 110 8.15 -15.96 -16.89
CA LYS A 110 9.19 -14.93 -16.95
C LYS A 110 8.66 -13.60 -17.48
N PRO A 111 9.30 -12.47 -17.08
CA PRO A 111 9.09 -11.18 -17.71
C PRO A 111 9.22 -11.25 -19.24
N ILE A 112 8.28 -10.65 -19.97
CA ILE A 112 8.39 -10.45 -21.41
C ILE A 112 8.98 -9.05 -21.64
N TYR A 113 9.98 -8.94 -22.49
CA TYR A 113 10.60 -7.66 -22.86
C TYR A 113 10.48 -7.42 -24.36
N ASP A 114 10.36 -6.15 -24.76
CA ASP A 114 10.54 -5.75 -26.16
C ASP A 114 12.04 -5.60 -26.51
N ALA A 115 12.32 -5.27 -27.78
CA ALA A 115 13.70 -5.07 -28.26
C ALA A 115 14.45 -3.93 -27.56
N ASN A 116 13.75 -3.05 -26.84
CA ASN A 116 14.33 -1.94 -26.07
C ASN A 116 14.47 -2.28 -24.57
N GLY A 117 14.17 -3.51 -24.16
CA GLY A 117 14.19 -3.93 -22.75
C GLY A 117 12.99 -3.41 -21.96
N LYS A 118 11.93 -2.91 -22.62
CA LYS A 118 10.71 -2.50 -21.93
C LYS A 118 9.85 -3.70 -21.62
N PHE A 119 9.34 -3.75 -20.40
CA PHE A 119 8.42 -4.80 -19.96
C PHE A 119 7.11 -4.77 -20.78
N LEU A 120 6.77 -5.91 -21.37
CA LEU A 120 5.56 -6.12 -22.15
C LEU A 120 4.49 -6.82 -21.31
N LYS A 121 3.23 -6.59 -21.68
CA LYS A 121 2.10 -7.27 -21.06
C LYS A 121 1.94 -8.64 -21.69
N GLY A 122 2.02 -9.70 -20.89
CA GLY A 122 1.73 -11.05 -21.33
C GLY A 122 0.30 -11.23 -21.86
N PRO A 123 0.06 -12.30 -22.62
CA PRO A 123 -1.23 -12.55 -23.26
C PRO A 123 -2.37 -12.77 -22.25
N GLY A 124 -2.04 -13.16 -21.01
CA GLY A 124 -2.99 -13.32 -19.91
C GLY A 124 -3.21 -12.06 -19.07
N TYR A 125 -2.64 -10.92 -19.45
CA TYR A 125 -2.68 -9.70 -18.64
C TYR A 125 -4.10 -9.20 -18.42
N TRP A 126 -4.43 -8.91 -17.16
CA TRP A 126 -5.64 -8.19 -16.79
C TRP A 126 -5.32 -7.01 -15.86
N LYS A 127 -6.14 -5.97 -15.97
CA LYS A 127 -6.09 -4.76 -15.16
C LYS A 127 -6.66 -5.02 -13.76
N PRO A 128 -6.02 -4.59 -12.66
CA PRO A 128 -6.50 -4.91 -11.31
C PRO A 128 -7.79 -4.18 -10.91
N GLU A 129 -8.06 -3.01 -11.49
CA GLU A 129 -9.10 -2.08 -11.06
C GLU A 129 -10.52 -2.69 -11.05
N PRO A 130 -10.96 -3.49 -12.04
CA PRO A 130 -12.27 -4.16 -11.99
C PRO A 130 -12.43 -5.13 -10.81
N LYS A 131 -11.37 -5.87 -10.44
CA LYS A 131 -11.41 -6.78 -9.28
C LYS A 131 -11.36 -6.02 -7.96
N ILE A 132 -10.55 -4.96 -7.88
CA ILE A 132 -10.54 -4.05 -6.72
C ILE A 132 -11.93 -3.45 -6.52
N LYS A 133 -12.59 -3.00 -7.60
CA LYS A 133 -13.96 -2.48 -7.55
C LYS A 133 -14.93 -3.52 -7.00
N ALA A 134 -14.89 -4.75 -7.52
CA ALA A 134 -15.74 -5.84 -7.02
C ALA A 134 -15.50 -6.14 -5.53
N LEU A 135 -14.25 -6.11 -5.07
CA LEU A 135 -13.88 -6.30 -3.67
C LEU A 135 -14.46 -5.19 -2.77
N ILE A 136 -14.38 -3.94 -3.20
CA ILE A 136 -14.96 -2.79 -2.49
C ILE A 136 -16.49 -2.91 -2.42
N GLU A 137 -17.15 -3.26 -3.54
CA GLU A 137 -18.60 -3.43 -3.61
C GLU A 137 -19.10 -4.58 -2.71
N ALA A 138 -18.39 -5.73 -2.71
CA ALA A 138 -18.71 -6.87 -1.85
C ALA A 138 -18.60 -6.51 -0.36
N THR A 139 -17.51 -5.84 0.04
CA THR A 139 -17.29 -5.42 1.44
C THR A 139 -18.31 -4.39 1.90
N SER A 140 -18.74 -3.50 1.00
CA SER A 140 -19.77 -2.48 1.28
C SER A 140 -21.16 -3.11 1.49
N SER A 141 -21.46 -4.22 0.81
CA SER A 141 -22.73 -4.93 0.95
C SER A 141 -22.84 -5.72 2.26
N ALA A 142 -21.72 -6.28 2.74
CA ALA A 142 -21.67 -7.05 4.00
C ALA A 142 -21.85 -6.18 5.26
N GLY A 143 -21.46 -4.90 5.21
CA GLY A 143 -21.64 -3.93 6.29
C GLY A 143 -23.07 -3.39 6.43
N ARG A 144 -23.96 -3.63 5.45
CA ARG A 144 -25.38 -3.25 5.49
C ARG A 144 -26.23 -4.43 5.95
N SER A 145 -26.09 -4.87 7.20
CA SER A 145 -27.16 -5.68 7.80
C SER A 145 -28.40 -4.80 8.01
N PRO A 146 -29.61 -5.22 7.61
CA PRO A 146 -30.82 -4.40 7.64
C PRO A 146 -31.48 -4.35 9.03
N ASN A 147 -30.71 -4.29 10.11
CA ASN A 147 -31.23 -4.21 11.47
C ASN A 147 -30.40 -3.22 12.30
N HIS A 148 -30.77 -1.95 12.24
CA HIS A 148 -30.87 -1.03 13.38
C HIS A 148 -31.75 0.16 13.00
#